data_AF-A0A0G0BRN9-F1
#
_entry.id   AF-A0A0G0BRN9-F1
#
_cell.length_a   1.000
_cell.length_b   1.000
_cell.length_c   1.000
_cell.angle_alpha   90.00
_cell.angle_beta   90.00
_cell.angle_gamma   90.00
#
_symmetry.space_group_name_H-M   'P 1'
#
loop_
_entity.id
_entity.type
_entity.pdbx_description
1 polymer ?
#
loop_
_entity_poly.entity_id
_entity_poly.type
_entity_poly.pdbx_seq_one_letter_code
_entity_poly.pdbx_strand_id
1 'polypeptide(L)' 'MSTNYIVENLKKEIDNFSSQIKAEKIGHVLEVFDGIAKVSGLSDIKSSEMVTFPIQR' A
#
# COMPACT_ATOMS: atom_id res chain seq x y z
N MET A 1 10.10 -21.73 25.11
CA MET A 1 8.67 -21.31 24.98
C MET A 1 8.48 -20.12 24.02
N SER A 2 9.38 -19.87 23.07
CA SER A 2 9.32 -18.70 22.17
C SER A 2 9.00 -19.06 20.71
N THR A 3 9.37 -20.28 20.28
CA THR A 3 9.19 -20.73 18.89
C THR A 3 7.73 -20.93 18.50
N ASN A 4 6.90 -21.46 19.41
CA ASN A 4 5.49 -21.72 19.14
C ASN A 4 4.69 -20.43 18.90
N TYR A 5 5.02 -19.36 19.61
CA TYR A 5 4.36 -18.06 19.45
C TYR A 5 4.58 -17.47 18.04
N ILE A 6 5.82 -17.58 17.53
CA ILE A 6 6.15 -17.13 16.17
C ILE A 6 5.37 -17.96 15.14
N VAL A 7 5.36 -19.29 15.29
CA VAL A 7 4.65 -20.20 14.37
C VAL A 7 3.14 -19.95 14.39
N GLU A 8 2.53 -19.71 15.54
CA GLU A 8 1.11 -19.41 15.66
C GLU A 8 0.74 -18.06 15.02
N ASN A 9 1.56 -17.03 15.20
CA ASN A 9 1.33 -15.74 14.56
C ASN A 9 1.45 -15.82 13.04
N LEU A 10 2.47 -16.52 12.52
CA LEU A 10 2.61 -16.74 11.08
C LEU A 10 1.41 -17.49 10.49
N LYS A 11 0.92 -18.54 11.16
CA LYS A 11 -0.29 -19.25 10.72
C LYS A 11 -1.50 -18.32 10.67
N LYS A 12 -1.70 -17.49 11.70
CA LYS A 12 -2.80 -16.51 11.73
C LYS A 12 -2.69 -15.48 10.60
N GLU A 13 -1.50 -14.98 10.29
CA GLU A 13 -1.32 -14.03 9.18
C GLU A 13 -1.62 -14.65 7.82
N ILE A 14 -1.21 -15.92 7.61
CA ILE A 14 -1.51 -16.66 6.39
C ILE A 14 -3.02 -16.94 6.27
N ASP A 15 -3.67 -17.38 7.34
CA ASP A 15 -5.11 -17.65 7.34
C ASP A 15 -5.94 -16.38 7.10
N ASN A 16 -5.46 -15.21 7.57
CA ASN A 16 -6.10 -13.91 7.34
C ASN A 16 -5.74 -13.29 5.99
N PHE A 17 -4.80 -13.87 5.24
CA PHE A 17 -4.42 -13.35 3.94
C PHE A 17 -5.54 -13.65 2.93
N SER A 18 -6.31 -12.61 2.60
CA SER A 18 -7.28 -12.66 1.50
C SER A 18 -6.85 -11.69 0.40
N SER A 19 -6.64 -12.21 -0.80
CA SER A 19 -6.36 -11.37 -1.97
C SER A 19 -7.67 -10.76 -2.46
N GLN A 20 -8.00 -9.58 -1.95
CA GLN A 20 -9.14 -8.81 -2.42
C GLN A 20 -8.74 -8.09 -3.72
N ILE A 21 -9.35 -8.49 -4.83
CA ILE A 21 -9.22 -7.76 -6.10
C ILE A 21 -10.09 -6.51 -5.99
N LYS A 22 -9.45 -5.36 -5.76
CA LYS A 22 -10.12 -4.06 -5.64
C LYS A 22 -9.76 -3.19 -6.83
N ALA A 23 -10.77 -2.60 -7.47
CA ALA A 23 -10.55 -1.56 -8.46
C ALA A 23 -10.20 -0.26 -7.72
N GLU A 24 -8.98 0.22 -7.92
CA GLU A 24 -8.47 1.44 -7.28
C GLU A 24 -8.20 2.52 -8.34
N LYS A 25 -8.36 3.78 -7.94
CA LYS A 25 -8.07 4.92 -8.81
C LYS A 25 -6.59 5.20 -8.71
N ILE A 26 -5.88 5.08 -9.82
CA ILE A 26 -4.43 5.27 -9.88
C ILE A 26 -4.08 6.62 -10.51
N GLY A 27 -2.89 7.11 -10.18
CA GLY A 27 -2.25 8.24 -10.85
C GLY A 27 -0.84 7.88 -11.25
N HIS A 28 -0.24 8.74 -12.08
CA HIS A 28 1.13 8.59 -12.55
C HIS A 28 1.97 9.75 -12.03
N VAL A 29 3.11 9.42 -11.42
CA VAL A 29 4.09 10.41 -10.99
C VAL A 29 4.73 11.03 -12.23
N LEU A 30 4.65 12.35 -12.33
CA LEU A 30 5.31 13.12 -13.38
C LEU A 30 6.72 13.50 -12.96
N GLU A 31 6.85 14.05 -11.74
CA GLU A 31 8.09 14.64 -11.23
C GLU A 31 8.21 14.37 -9.73
N VAL A 32 9.43 14.16 -9.25
CA VAL A 32 9.75 14.04 -7.82
C VAL A 32 10.91 14.98 -7.51
N PHE A 33 10.75 15.78 -6.46
CA PHE A 33 11.76 16.72 -6.00
C PHE A 33 11.72 16.85 -4.48
N ASP A 34 12.83 16.54 -3.82
CA ASP A 34 13.07 16.75 -2.37
C ASP A 34 11.87 16.38 -1.46
N GLY A 35 11.30 15.18 -1.67
CA GLY A 35 10.16 14.68 -0.89
C GLY A 35 8.78 15.17 -1.34
N ILE A 36 8.70 15.97 -2.40
CA ILE A 36 7.46 16.41 -3.05
C ILE A 36 7.31 15.67 -4.39
N ALA A 37 6.14 15.09 -4.64
CA ALA A 37 5.81 14.42 -5.90
C ALA A 37 4.66 15.16 -6.61
N LYS A 38 4.84 15.43 -7.90
CA LYS A 38 3.79 15.92 -8.79
C LYS A 38 3.16 14.73 -9.51
N VAL A 39 1.87 14.53 -9.30
CA VAL A 39 1.15 13.35 -9.82
C VAL A 39 0.03 13.83 -10.75
N SER A 40 -0.14 13.12 -11.87
CA SER A 40 -1.27 13.28 -12.79
C SER A 40 -2.28 12.14 -12.61
N GLY A 41 -3.56 12.43 -12.80
CA GLY A 41 -4.65 11.48 -12.53
C GLY A 41 -5.26 11.69 -11.15
N LEU A 42 -5.65 10.61 -10.46
CA LEU A 42 -6.31 10.67 -9.15
C LEU A 42 -7.49 11.66 -9.10
N SER A 43 -8.31 11.72 -10.15
CA SER A 43 -9.34 12.76 -10.34
C SER A 43 -10.36 12.89 -9.20
N ASP A 44 -10.53 11.83 -8.41
CA ASP A 44 -11.50 11.78 -7.31
C ASP A 44 -10.84 11.84 -5.92
N ILE A 45 -9.56 12.22 -5.83
CA ILE A 45 -8.85 12.35 -4.56
C ILE A 45 -9.37 13.53 -3.75
N LYS A 46 -9.47 13.35 -2.44
CA LYS A 46 -9.83 14.43 -1.52
C LYS A 46 -8.59 15.17 -1.02
N SER A 47 -8.81 16.43 -0.62
CA SER A 47 -7.76 17.20 0.07
C SER A 47 -7.33 16.46 1.34
N SER A 48 -6.01 16.35 1.55
CA SER A 48 -5.38 15.63 2.67
C SER A 48 -5.63 14.12 2.72
N GLU A 49 -6.00 13.50 1.60
CA GLU A 49 -6.08 12.03 1.51
C GLU A 49 -4.68 11.40 1.43
N MET A 50 -4.48 10.30 2.17
CA MET A 50 -3.21 9.57 2.15
C MET A 50 -3.10 8.73 0.89
N VAL A 51 -2.03 8.93 0.13
CA VAL A 51 -1.70 8.13 -1.05
C VAL A 51 -0.58 7.14 -0.74
N THR A 52 -0.62 5.98 -1.39
CA THR A 52 0.42 4.96 -1.27
C THR A 52 1.19 4.89 -2.59
N PHE A 53 2.51 4.87 -2.49
CA PHE A 53 3.39 4.69 -3.65
C PHE A 53 3.86 3.24 -3.72
N PRO A 54 3.85 2.61 -4.90
CA PRO A 54 4.43 1.28 -5.04
C PRO A 54 5.94 1.36 -4.80
N ILE A 55 6.48 0.33 -4.14
CA ILE A 55 7.92 0.20 -3.96
C ILE A 55 8.52 -0.19 -5.32
N GLN A 56 9.25 0.72 -5.95
CA GLN A 56 10.08 0.40 -7.10
C GLN A 56 11.32 -0.34 -6.56
N ARG A 57 11.44 -1.63 -6.86
CA ARG A 57 12.64 -2.42 -6.54
C ARG A 57 13.80 -2.05 -7.45
#